data_AF-A0AAE0LD20-F1
#
_entry.id   AF-A0AAE0LD20-F1
#
_cell.length_a   1.000
_cell.length_b   1.000
_cell.length_c   1.000
_cell.angle_alpha   90.00
_cell.angle_beta   90.00
_cell.angle_gamma   90.00
#
_symmetry.space_group_name_H-M   'P 1'
#
loop_
_entity.id
_entity.type
_entity.pdbx_description
1 polymer ?
#
loop_
_entity_poly.entity_id
_entity_poly.type
_entity_poly.pdbx_seq_one_letter_code
_entity_poly.pdbx_strand_id
1 'polypeptide(L)'
;MLLEYLEGWLDGRGAKGINSMVGRPGSHATLMEDLATARISVAQVAQRLIHCAKCADSNEIHTLGLVNALLKSECDDIIHRLRQSSLQAPQVVERYRQARWIAQQWIRRYTKLDFTSLGQYNRDELRSWAVRSAL
;
A
#
# COMPACT_ATOMS: atom_id res chain seq x y z
N MET A 1 -1.16 -1.86 6.17
CA MET A 1 -1.79 -2.97 5.41
C MET A 1 -1.46 -2.98 3.91
N LEU A 2 -2.06 -2.14 3.05
CA LEU A 2 -1.86 -2.26 1.58
C LEU A 2 -0.39 -2.28 1.16
N LEU A 3 0.43 -1.38 1.73
CA LEU A 3 1.88 -1.32 1.46
C LEU A 3 2.61 -2.59 1.89
N GLU A 4 2.26 -3.13 3.05
CA GLU A 4 2.87 -4.36 3.58
C GLU A 4 2.46 -5.57 2.75
N TYR A 5 1.20 -5.64 2.31
CA TYR A 5 0.73 -6.69 1.41
C TYR A 5 1.49 -6.65 0.07
N LEU A 6 1.59 -5.47 -0.55
CA LEU A 6 2.31 -5.26 -1.79
C LEU A 6 3.81 -5.61 -1.66
N GLU A 7 4.44 -5.25 -0.54
CA GLU A 7 5.82 -5.68 -0.26
C GLU A 7 5.92 -7.21 -0.21
N GLY A 8 4.97 -7.88 0.47
CA GLY A 8 4.90 -9.34 0.51
C GLY A 8 4.75 -9.95 -0.88
N TRP A 9 3.86 -9.40 -1.70
CA TRP A 9 3.63 -9.85 -3.07
C TRP A 9 4.90 -9.74 -3.94
N LEU A 10 5.62 -8.62 -3.83
CA LEU A 10 6.91 -8.42 -4.52
C LEU A 10 8.01 -9.39 -4.07
N ASP A 11 7.90 -9.88 -2.84
CA ASP A 11 8.76 -10.89 -2.21
C ASP A 11 8.25 -12.33 -2.46
N GLY A 12 7.23 -12.51 -3.30
CA GLY A 12 6.68 -13.82 -3.66
C GLY A 12 5.66 -14.40 -2.68
N ARG A 13 5.12 -13.61 -1.76
CA ARG A 13 4.11 -14.02 -0.78
C ARG A 13 2.73 -13.53 -1.19
N GLY A 14 1.85 -14.45 -1.58
CA GLY A 14 0.46 -14.15 -1.96
C GLY A 14 -0.48 -13.85 -0.78
N ALA A 15 -0.07 -14.24 0.43
CA ALA A 15 -0.72 -13.91 1.70
C ALA A 15 0.35 -13.51 2.72
N LYS A 16 0.06 -12.52 3.56
CA LYS A 16 0.99 -12.01 4.57
C LYS A 16 0.26 -11.70 5.87
N GLY A 17 0.82 -12.16 6.97
CA GLY A 17 0.39 -11.71 8.29
C GLY A 17 0.74 -10.24 8.48
N ILE A 18 -0.27 -9.39 8.67
CA ILE A 18 -0.12 -7.96 8.90
C ILE A 18 -0.74 -7.59 10.24
N ASN A 19 0.02 -6.85 11.06
CA ASN A 19 -0.49 -6.25 12.28
C ASN A 19 -0.45 -4.72 12.11
N SER A 20 -1.60 -4.14 11.75
CA SER A 20 -1.76 -2.70 11.55
C SER A 20 -1.61 -1.87 12.83
N MET A 21 -1.63 -2.53 13.99
CA MET A 21 -1.60 -1.91 15.33
C MET A 21 -0.27 -2.12 16.05
N VAL A 22 0.78 -2.59 15.37
CA VAL A 22 2.12 -2.75 15.96
C VAL A 22 2.57 -1.43 16.59
N GLY A 23 2.89 -1.50 17.88
CA GLY A 23 3.34 -0.35 18.69
C GLY A 23 2.21 0.42 19.39
N ARG A 24 0.94 0.03 19.22
CA ARG A 24 -0.19 0.58 19.99
C ARG A 24 -0.48 -0.28 21.24
N PRO A 25 -0.99 0.32 22.33
CA PRO A 25 -1.38 -0.44 23.53
C PRO A 25 -2.42 -1.53 23.22
N GLY A 26 -2.30 -2.69 23.87
CA GLY A 26 -3.21 -3.83 23.74
C GLY A 26 -2.62 -5.05 23.03
N SER A 27 -3.29 -6.20 23.15
CA SER A 27 -2.93 -7.43 22.42
C SER A 27 -3.67 -7.44 21.09
N HIS A 28 -2.92 -7.24 20.00
CA HIS A 28 -3.47 -7.19 18.64
C HIS A 28 -2.92 -8.36 17.85
N ALA A 29 -3.81 -9.29 17.47
CA ALA A 29 -3.44 -10.42 16.63
C ALA A 29 -3.13 -9.95 15.20
N THR A 30 -2.15 -10.59 14.59
CA THR A 30 -1.85 -10.43 13.17
C THR A 30 -3.00 -11.00 12.33
N LEU A 31 -3.51 -10.22 11.37
CA LEU A 31 -4.50 -10.68 10.39
C LEU A 31 -3.79 -11.21 9.14
N MET A 32 -4.30 -12.30 8.58
CA MET A 32 -3.79 -12.86 7.33
C MET A 32 -4.43 -12.15 6.16
N GLU A 33 -3.65 -11.32 5.48
CA GLU A 33 -4.13 -10.50 4.38
C GLU A 33 -3.73 -11.11 3.04
N ASP A 34 -4.69 -11.17 2.12
CA ASP A 34 -4.54 -11.70 0.78
C ASP A 34 -4.89 -10.64 -0.30
N LEU A 35 -4.98 -11.09 -1.54
CA LEU A 35 -5.29 -10.21 -2.67
C LEU A 35 -6.67 -9.58 -2.56
N ALA A 36 -7.65 -10.28 -1.96
CA ALA A 36 -8.99 -9.75 -1.78
C ALA A 36 -8.98 -8.56 -0.81
N THR A 37 -8.25 -8.65 0.31
CA THR A 37 -8.11 -7.52 1.24
C THR A 37 -7.44 -6.32 0.57
N ALA A 38 -6.40 -6.55 -0.22
CA ALA A 38 -5.73 -5.48 -0.95
C ALA A 38 -6.67 -4.83 -1.98
N ARG A 39 -7.45 -5.63 -2.72
CA ARG A 39 -8.41 -5.14 -3.72
C ARG A 39 -9.52 -4.30 -3.10
N ILE A 40 -10.11 -4.73 -1.99
CA ILE A 40 -11.18 -3.95 -1.35
C ILE A 40 -10.64 -2.64 -0.80
N SER A 41 -9.41 -2.62 -0.26
CA SER A 41 -8.76 -1.39 0.21
C SER A 41 -8.56 -0.38 -0.91
N VAL A 42 -8.07 -0.82 -2.07
CA VAL A 42 -7.91 0.05 -3.26
C VAL A 42 -9.26 0.53 -3.78
N ALA A 43 -10.27 -0.35 -3.83
CA ALA A 43 -11.62 0.00 -4.28
C ALA A 43 -12.29 1.05 -3.39
N GLN A 44 -12.17 0.92 -2.07
CA GLN A 44 -12.72 1.90 -1.12
C GLN A 44 -12.07 3.27 -1.29
N VAL A 45 -10.73 3.33 -1.43
CA VAL A 45 -10.03 4.59 -1.67
C VAL A 45 -10.48 5.21 -3.00
N ALA A 46 -10.54 4.41 -4.07
CA ALA A 46 -10.97 4.89 -5.38
C ALA A 46 -12.41 5.40 -5.38
N GLN A 47 -13.33 4.69 -4.72
CA GLN A 47 -14.72 5.12 -4.57
C GLN A 47 -14.81 6.49 -3.87
N ARG A 48 -14.08 6.67 -2.76
CA ARG A 48 -14.05 7.94 -2.02
C ARG A 48 -13.51 9.08 -2.87
N LEU A 49 -12.51 8.82 -3.71
CA LEU A 49 -11.96 9.78 -4.67
C LEU A 49 -12.96 10.15 -5.78
N ILE A 50 -13.63 9.16 -6.39
CA ILE A 50 -14.62 9.37 -7.45
C ILE A 50 -15.79 10.23 -6.95
N HIS A 51 -16.24 9.98 -5.72
CA HIS A 51 -17.41 10.66 -5.15
C HIS A 51 -17.08 11.89 -4.32
N CYS A 52 -15.81 12.33 -4.29
CA CYS A 52 -15.36 13.45 -3.44
C CYS A 52 -15.85 13.31 -1.99
N ALA A 53 -15.79 12.09 -1.45
CA ALA A 53 -16.35 11.78 -0.14
C ALA A 53 -15.66 12.63 0.93
N LYS A 54 -16.45 13.18 1.86
CA LYS A 54 -15.93 13.87 3.03
C LYS A 54 -15.64 12.87 4.15
N CYS A 55 -14.51 13.05 4.82
CA CYS A 55 -14.23 12.36 6.06
C CYS A 55 -15.17 12.90 7.15
N ALA A 56 -15.89 12.03 7.86
CA ALA A 56 -16.78 12.47 8.95
C ALA A 56 -15.97 13.09 10.10
N ASP A 57 -14.78 12.54 10.37
CA ASP A 57 -13.99 12.92 11.54
C ASP A 57 -13.15 14.18 11.30
N SER A 58 -12.61 14.36 10.08
CA SER A 58 -11.75 15.51 9.75
C SER A 58 -12.42 16.57 8.88
N ASN A 59 -13.63 16.31 8.35
CA ASN A 59 -14.32 17.14 7.37
C ASN A 59 -13.54 17.39 6.05
N GLU A 60 -12.42 16.70 5.84
CA GLU A 60 -11.62 16.82 4.61
C GLU A 60 -12.22 16.02 3.45
N ILE A 61 -12.11 16.56 2.24
CA ILE A 61 -12.46 15.85 1.01
C ILE A 61 -11.30 14.94 0.62
N HIS A 62 -11.60 13.69 0.28
CA HIS A 62 -10.58 12.76 -0.20
C HIS A 62 -10.12 13.21 -1.59
N THR A 63 -8.86 13.59 -1.70
CA THR A 63 -8.20 13.97 -2.97
C THR A 63 -7.04 13.04 -3.25
N LEU A 64 -6.62 12.96 -4.52
CA LEU A 64 -5.42 12.20 -4.90
C LEU A 64 -4.17 12.73 -4.19
N GLY A 65 -4.09 14.05 -4.00
CA GLY A 65 -3.00 14.68 -3.24
C GLY A 65 -2.93 14.18 -1.80
N LEU A 66 -4.08 14.16 -1.10
CA LEU A 66 -4.18 13.64 0.26
C LEU A 66 -3.80 12.16 0.34
N VAL A 67 -4.35 11.32 -0.55
CA VAL A 67 -4.05 9.88 -0.58
C VAL A 67 -2.56 9.63 -0.83
N ASN A 68 -1.94 10.37 -1.74
CA ASN A 68 -0.51 10.25 -2.02
C ASN A 68 0.36 10.68 -0.82
N ALA A 69 -0.04 11.72 -0.10
CA ALA A 69 0.63 12.17 1.12
C ALA A 69 0.53 11.10 2.23
N LEU A 70 -0.66 10.53 2.45
CA LEU A 70 -0.87 9.46 3.42
C LEU A 70 -0.04 8.21 3.08
N LEU A 71 -0.06 7.75 1.81
CA LEU A 71 0.76 6.61 1.38
C LEU A 71 2.26 6.86 1.57
N LYS A 72 2.72 8.10 1.38
CA LYS A 72 4.11 8.47 1.67
C LYS A 72 4.39 8.40 3.17
N SER A 73 3.55 9.02 4.01
CA SER A 73 3.72 9.00 5.46
C SER A 73 3.79 7.58 6.01
N GLU A 74 2.82 6.74 5.64
CA GLU A 74 2.77 5.34 6.06
C GLU A 74 4.01 4.55 5.62
N CYS A 75 4.49 4.77 4.40
CA CYS A 75 5.71 4.15 3.90
C CYS A 75 6.95 4.59 4.70
N ASP A 76 7.06 5.89 4.99
CA ASP A 76 8.17 6.46 5.75
C ASP A 76 8.17 5.92 7.19
N ASP A 77 7.00 5.81 7.82
CA ASP A 77 6.83 5.26 9.18
C ASP A 77 7.19 3.77 9.25
N ILE A 78 6.78 2.98 8.26
CA ILE A 78 7.19 1.57 8.15
C ILE A 78 8.71 1.47 8.02
N ILE A 79 9.32 2.23 7.11
CA ILE A 79 10.77 2.23 6.92
C ILE A 79 11.50 2.66 8.19
N HIS A 80 10.99 3.66 8.90
CA HIS A 80 11.56 4.12 10.16
C HIS A 80 11.56 3.00 11.22
N ARG A 81 10.43 2.31 11.41
CA ARG A 81 10.33 1.17 12.34
C ARG A 81 11.24 -0.01 11.95
N LEU A 82 11.40 -0.27 10.64
CA LEU A 82 12.33 -1.30 10.16
C LEU A 82 13.79 -0.96 10.49
N ARG A 83 14.18 0.31 10.38
CA ARG A 83 15.52 0.76 10.75
C ARG A 83 15.81 0.60 12.25
N GLN A 84 14.79 0.75 13.09
CA GLN A 84 14.89 0.59 14.55
C GLN A 84 14.95 -0.88 15.01
N SER A 85 14.49 -1.84 14.20
CA SER A 85 14.30 -3.25 14.61
C SER A 85 15.44 -4.20 14.20
N SER A 86 16.62 -3.68 13.84
CA SER A 86 17.80 -4.47 13.42
C SER A 86 17.60 -5.36 12.17
N LEU A 87 16.39 -5.38 11.58
CA LEU A 87 16.04 -6.03 10.32
C LEU A 87 16.46 -5.15 9.14
N GLN A 88 17.77 -4.89 9.02
CA GLN A 88 18.33 -4.05 7.97
C GLN A 88 18.71 -4.90 6.76
N ALA A 89 17.81 -4.96 5.78
CA ALA A 89 18.18 -5.27 4.41
C ALA A 89 17.79 -4.07 3.53
N PRO A 90 18.75 -3.36 2.88
CA PRO A 90 18.46 -2.27 1.95
C PRO A 90 17.41 -2.64 0.89
N GLN A 91 17.38 -3.92 0.51
CA GLN A 91 16.41 -4.50 -0.41
C GLN A 91 14.96 -4.41 0.10
N VAL A 92 14.73 -4.58 1.41
CA VAL A 92 13.39 -4.49 2.02
C VAL A 92 12.88 -3.05 1.96
N VAL A 93 13.73 -2.08 2.29
CA VAL A 93 13.41 -0.65 2.19
C VAL A 93 13.02 -0.29 0.76
N GLU A 94 13.78 -0.80 -0.21
CA GLU A 94 13.47 -0.55 -1.62
C GLU A 94 12.14 -1.20 -2.05
N ARG A 95 11.86 -2.43 -1.63
CA ARG A 95 10.55 -3.05 -1.90
C ARG A 95 9.38 -2.26 -1.31
N TYR A 96 9.52 -1.63 -0.15
CA TYR A 96 8.47 -0.75 0.39
C TYR A 96 8.25 0.50 -0.46
N ARG A 97 9.32 1.09 -1.01
CA ARG A 97 9.20 2.20 -1.96
C ARG A 97 8.49 1.78 -3.25
N GLN A 98 8.83 0.61 -3.77
CA GLN A 98 8.17 0.01 -4.93
C GLN A 98 6.68 -0.26 -4.63
N ALA A 99 6.38 -0.85 -3.47
CA ALA A 99 5.02 -1.10 -3.01
C ALA A 99 4.19 0.19 -2.93
N ARG A 100 4.76 1.29 -2.42
CA ARG A 100 4.10 2.60 -2.40
C ARG A 100 3.75 3.08 -3.80
N TRP A 101 4.69 2.98 -4.74
CA TRP A 101 4.46 3.39 -6.12
C TRP A 101 3.36 2.55 -6.77
N ILE A 102 3.39 1.22 -6.59
CA ILE A 102 2.37 0.31 -7.11
C ILE A 102 1.00 0.67 -6.52
N ALA A 103 0.91 0.94 -5.22
CA ALA A 103 -0.33 1.37 -4.57
C ALA A 103 -0.91 2.64 -5.23
N GLN A 104 -0.06 3.65 -5.47
CA GLN A 104 -0.48 4.90 -6.11
C GLN A 104 -1.04 4.65 -7.52
N GLN A 105 -0.36 3.86 -8.35
CA GLN A 105 -0.85 3.56 -9.69
C GLN A 105 -2.12 2.71 -9.66
N TRP A 106 -2.20 1.73 -8.76
CA TRP A 106 -3.35 0.84 -8.69
C TRP A 106 -4.62 1.59 -8.29
N ILE A 107 -4.52 2.48 -7.30
CA ILE A 107 -5.59 3.40 -6.92
C ILE A 107 -5.96 4.29 -8.10
N ARG A 108 -4.98 4.89 -8.78
CA ARG A 108 -5.23 5.75 -9.95
C ARG A 108 -5.96 5.01 -11.08
N ARG A 109 -5.65 3.74 -11.33
CA ARG A 109 -6.38 2.91 -12.31
C ARG A 109 -7.82 2.67 -11.89
N TYR A 110 -8.05 2.32 -10.62
CA TYR A 110 -9.40 2.12 -10.10
C TYR A 110 -10.24 3.40 -10.13
N THR A 111 -9.64 4.59 -9.96
CA THR A 111 -10.37 5.87 -10.17
C THR A 111 -10.84 6.09 -11.60
N LYS A 112 -10.27 5.36 -12.56
CA LYS A 112 -10.66 5.35 -13.97
C LYS A 112 -11.49 4.12 -14.36
N LEU A 113 -12.02 3.39 -13.37
CA LEU A 113 -12.79 2.15 -13.54
C LEU A 113 -12.00 1.02 -14.24
N ASP A 114 -10.67 1.08 -14.17
CA ASP A 114 -9.81 0.00 -14.61
C ASP A 114 -9.46 -0.89 -13.42
N PHE A 115 -10.19 -2.00 -13.32
CA PHE A 115 -10.12 -2.95 -12.20
C PHE A 115 -9.11 -4.08 -12.41
N THR A 116 -8.13 -3.88 -13.30
CA THR A 116 -7.05 -4.84 -13.53
C THR A 116 -6.37 -5.19 -12.21
N SER A 117 -6.37 -6.48 -11.88
CA SER A 117 -5.82 -6.99 -10.63
C SER A 117 -4.31 -7.19 -10.71
N LEU A 118 -3.61 -7.13 -9.57
CA LEU A 118 -2.20 -7.52 -9.47
C LEU A 118 -1.92 -8.92 -10.02
N GLY A 119 -2.88 -9.85 -9.91
CA GLY A 119 -2.74 -11.22 -10.41
C GLY A 119 -2.61 -11.32 -11.94
N GLN A 120 -2.90 -10.26 -12.68
CA GLN A 120 -2.68 -10.22 -14.14
C GLN A 120 -1.27 -9.81 -14.54
N TYR A 121 -0.46 -9.32 -13.58
CA TYR A 121 0.92 -8.94 -13.84
C TYR A 121 1.88 -9.97 -13.25
N ASN A 122 2.94 -10.26 -13.98
CA ASN A 122 4.09 -10.93 -13.39
C ASN A 122 4.91 -9.96 -12.52
N ARG A 123 5.80 -10.52 -11.69
CA ARG A 123 6.62 -9.72 -10.76
C ARG A 123 7.54 -8.72 -11.48
N ASP A 124 8.03 -9.06 -12.67
CA ASP A 124 8.95 -8.20 -13.42
C ASP A 124 8.20 -7.01 -14.05
N GLU A 125 6.96 -7.22 -14.51
CA GLU A 125 6.06 -6.15 -14.94
C GLU A 125 5.80 -5.17 -13.78
N LEU A 126 5.48 -5.67 -12.58
CA LEU A 126 5.28 -4.87 -11.38
C LEU A 126 6.55 -4.17 -10.88
N ARG A 127 7.75 -4.73 -11.13
CA ARG A 127 9.03 -4.06 -10.84
C ARG A 127 9.33 -2.96 -11.85
N SER A 128 9.05 -3.18 -13.13
CA SER A 128 9.25 -2.20 -14.21
C SER A 128 8.44 -0.92 -14.01
N TRP A 129 7.32 -1.08 -13.31
CA TRP A 129 6.45 -0.04 -12.79
C TRP A 129 7.22 0.90 -11.87
N ALA A 130 7.91 0.36 -10.86
CA ALA A 130 8.69 1.17 -9.93
C ALA A 130 9.97 1.79 -10.54
N VAL A 131 10.65 1.09 -11.47
CA VAL A 131 11.92 1.54 -12.08
C VAL A 131 11.75 2.83 -12.91
N ARG A 132 10.59 3.04 -13.53
CA ARG A 132 10.32 4.21 -14.39
C ARG A 132 10.16 5.55 -13.65
N SER A 133 10.41 5.58 -12.35
CA SER A 133 10.21 6.75 -11.46
C SER A 133 11.51 7.29 -10.87
N ALA A 134 12.65 6.63 -11.13
CA ALA A 134 13.98 7.05 -10.69
C ALA A 134 14.77 7.80 -11.78
N LEU A 135 14.15 8.02 -12.93
CA LEU A 135 14.60 8.87 -14.05
C LEU A 135 13.64 10.05 -14.16
#